data_AF-A0A7S2S1D4-F1
#
_entry.id   AF-A0A7S2S1D4-F1
#
_cell.length_a   1.000
_cell.length_b   1.000
_cell.length_c   1.000
_cell.angle_alpha   90.00
_cell.angle_beta   90.00
_cell.angle_gamma   90.00
#
_symmetry.space_group_name_H-M   'P 1'
#
loop_
_entity.id
_entity.type
_entity.pdbx_description
1 polymer ?
#
loop_
_entity_poly.entity_id
_entity_poly.type
_entity_poly.pdbx_seq_one_letter_code
_entity_poly.pdbx_strand_id
1 'polypeptide(L)'
;DRNHPSIFMWSLGNESGRGRNLMLARKALLDLDTSRPIMYEGGGFVNCGSGTSELTDVACPMYPSVQETVKLAESNDEDRPVILCEYSHAMGNSNGNIHLYWEIFWDESLSKLQGGFIWDMVDQGLRQTEPNSGRDFFAYGGDFGD
;
A
#
# COMPACT_ATOMS: atom_id res chain seq x y z
N ASP A 1 -10.23 -8.36 -16.13
CA ASP A 1 -8.89 -7.85 -15.79
C ASP A 1 -7.72 -8.74 -16.23
N ARG A 2 -7.80 -10.07 -16.13
CA ARG A 2 -6.67 -10.99 -16.43
C ARG A 2 -5.92 -10.79 -17.77
N ASN A 3 -6.60 -10.25 -18.80
CA ASN A 3 -6.03 -10.05 -20.14
C ASN A 3 -5.41 -8.65 -20.34
N HIS A 4 -5.42 -7.78 -19.32
CA HIS A 4 -4.83 -6.45 -19.41
C HIS A 4 -3.34 -6.50 -19.04
N PRO A 5 -2.42 -6.15 -19.96
CA PRO A 5 -0.99 -6.20 -19.70
C PRO A 5 -0.51 -5.11 -18.74
N SER A 6 -1.29 -4.04 -18.56
CA SER A 6 -1.01 -2.99 -17.59
C SER A 6 -1.13 -3.45 -16.14
N ILE A 7 -1.91 -4.51 -15.90
CA ILE A 7 -2.02 -5.12 -14.58
C ILE A 7 -0.83 -6.06 -14.42
N PHE A 8 0.07 -5.74 -13.50
CA PHE A 8 1.29 -6.51 -13.26
C PHE A 8 1.30 -7.26 -11.93
N MET A 9 0.28 -7.06 -11.09
CA MET A 9 0.18 -7.67 -9.75
C MET A 9 -1.28 -7.73 -9.32
N TRP A 10 -1.64 -8.72 -8.50
CA TRP A 10 -2.95 -8.83 -7.87
C TRP A 10 -2.88 -8.47 -6.39
N SER A 11 -3.86 -7.72 -5.87
CA SER A 11 -4.02 -7.54 -4.42
C SER A 11 -5.16 -8.41 -3.88
N LEU A 12 -4.95 -9.06 -2.72
CA LEU A 12 -6.02 -9.83 -2.05
C LEU A 12 -7.00 -8.95 -1.25
N GLY A 13 -6.72 -7.65 -1.12
CA GLY A 13 -7.53 -6.69 -0.38
C GLY A 13 -6.70 -5.72 0.44
N ASN A 14 -7.33 -5.06 1.41
CA ASN A 14 -6.70 -4.10 2.31
C ASN A 14 -7.21 -4.28 3.75
N GLU A 15 -6.33 -4.16 4.74
CA GLU A 15 -6.64 -4.08 6.19
C GLU A 15 -7.72 -5.05 6.70
N SER A 16 -7.80 -6.25 6.11
CA SER A 16 -8.89 -7.22 6.36
C SER A 16 -8.45 -8.36 7.29
N GLY A 17 -7.38 -8.14 8.06
CA GLY A 17 -6.75 -9.13 8.92
C GLY A 17 -6.09 -10.28 8.15
N ARG A 18 -5.93 -11.44 8.79
CA ARG A 18 -5.33 -12.64 8.20
C ARG A 18 -6.14 -13.86 8.58
N GLY A 19 -6.41 -14.75 7.63
CA GLY A 19 -7.17 -15.96 7.93
C GLY A 19 -7.49 -16.86 6.74
N ARG A 20 -8.26 -17.92 7.02
CA ARG A 20 -8.61 -18.98 6.06
C ARG A 20 -9.22 -18.47 4.77
N ASN A 21 -10.06 -17.43 4.84
CA ASN A 21 -10.72 -16.88 3.66
C ASN A 21 -9.71 -16.31 2.66
N LEU A 22 -8.70 -15.57 3.12
CA LEU A 22 -7.64 -15.01 2.29
C LEU A 22 -6.74 -16.11 1.71
N MET A 23 -6.46 -17.18 2.48
CA MET A 23 -5.71 -18.34 1.99
C MET A 23 -6.45 -19.05 0.85
N LEU A 24 -7.77 -19.21 0.98
CA LEU A 24 -8.60 -19.81 -0.07
C LEU A 24 -8.72 -18.88 -1.29
N ALA A 25 -8.83 -17.57 -1.09
CA ALA A 25 -8.83 -16.59 -2.16
C ALA A 25 -7.51 -16.61 -2.94
N ARG A 26 -6.36 -16.66 -2.26
CA ARG A 26 -5.05 -16.82 -2.90
C ARG A 26 -4.98 -18.09 -3.73
N LYS A 27 -5.41 -19.23 -3.17
CA LYS A 27 -5.43 -20.50 -3.89
C LYS A 27 -6.27 -20.40 -5.17
N ALA A 28 -7.48 -19.88 -5.07
CA ALA A 28 -8.37 -19.70 -6.22
C ALA A 28 -7.77 -18.75 -7.27
N LEU A 29 -7.05 -17.71 -6.84
CA LEU A 29 -6.35 -16.80 -7.74
C LEU A 29 -5.21 -17.49 -8.48
N LEU A 30 -4.39 -18.30 -7.80
CA LEU A 30 -3.32 -19.08 -8.42
C LEU A 30 -3.84 -20.17 -9.36
N ASP A 31 -5.03 -20.73 -9.10
CA ASP A 31 -5.69 -21.66 -10.03
C ASP A 31 -6.16 -20.94 -11.31
N LEU A 32 -6.34 -19.62 -11.28
CA LEU A 32 -6.82 -18.80 -12.39
C LEU A 32 -5.70 -18.10 -13.18
N ASP A 33 -4.67 -17.64 -12.48
CA ASP A 33 -3.56 -16.86 -13.04
C ASP A 33 -2.28 -17.01 -12.22
N THR A 34 -1.28 -17.68 -12.80
CA THR A 34 0.08 -17.79 -12.25
C THR A 34 1.08 -16.85 -12.91
N SER A 35 0.63 -15.97 -13.82
CA SER A 35 1.52 -15.09 -14.59
C SER A 35 1.91 -13.80 -13.86
N ARG A 36 1.32 -13.54 -12.69
CA ARG A 36 1.51 -12.30 -11.91
C ARG A 36 1.72 -12.59 -10.43
N PRO A 37 2.57 -11.82 -9.73
CA PRO A 37 2.69 -11.87 -8.28
C PRO A 37 1.40 -11.41 -7.58
N ILE A 38 1.25 -11.80 -6.32
CA ILE A 38 0.14 -11.43 -5.45
C ILE A 38 0.69 -10.63 -4.26
N MET A 39 0.15 -9.44 -4.01
CA MET A 39 0.41 -8.63 -2.83
C MET A 39 -0.73 -8.70 -1.83
N TYR A 40 -0.40 -8.62 -0.55
CA TYR A 40 -1.34 -8.36 0.54
C TYR A 40 -0.57 -7.90 1.78
N GLU A 41 -0.80 -6.66 2.25
CA GLU A 41 -0.08 -6.09 3.40
C GLU A 41 -0.22 -6.97 4.64
N GLY A 42 -1.44 -7.43 4.93
CA GLY A 42 -1.72 -8.31 6.07
C GLY A 42 -1.10 -9.72 5.94
N GLY A 43 -0.46 -10.01 4.80
CA GLY A 43 0.41 -11.17 4.61
C GLY A 43 1.76 -11.04 5.31
N GLY A 44 2.14 -9.82 5.69
CA GLY A 44 3.24 -9.48 6.58
C GLY A 44 4.63 -9.68 5.98
N PHE A 45 5.62 -9.26 6.77
CA PHE A 45 7.04 -9.19 6.42
C PHE A 45 7.92 -9.49 7.63
N VAL A 46 9.22 -9.67 7.42
CA VAL A 46 10.12 -9.94 8.55
C VAL A 46 10.08 -8.79 9.56
N ASN A 47 10.21 -9.14 10.84
CA ASN A 47 10.20 -8.18 11.94
C ASN A 47 8.93 -7.32 12.07
N CYS A 48 7.85 -7.63 11.35
CA CYS A 48 6.53 -7.08 11.65
C CYS A 48 5.80 -7.95 12.69
N GLY A 49 4.84 -7.37 13.41
CA GLY A 49 4.10 -8.08 14.46
C GLY A 49 3.30 -9.30 13.97
N SER A 50 2.99 -9.38 12.67
CA SER A 50 2.27 -10.50 12.04
C SER A 50 3.20 -11.56 11.41
N GLY A 51 4.51 -11.31 11.38
CA GLY A 51 5.51 -12.15 10.72
C GLY A 51 5.26 -12.32 9.22
N THR A 52 5.91 -13.32 8.62
CA THR A 52 5.75 -13.62 7.19
C THR A 52 4.65 -14.66 6.94
N SER A 53 4.13 -14.69 5.71
CA SER A 53 3.18 -15.71 5.27
C SER A 53 3.17 -15.89 3.77
N GLU A 54 2.62 -17.02 3.33
CA GLU A 54 2.38 -17.29 1.91
C GLU A 54 1.31 -16.38 1.29
N LEU A 55 0.61 -15.51 2.04
CA LEU A 55 -0.44 -14.67 1.44
C LEU A 55 0.10 -13.66 0.43
N THR A 56 1.38 -13.29 0.53
CA THR A 56 1.99 -12.23 -0.28
C THR A 56 3.37 -12.62 -0.80
N ASP A 57 3.57 -12.40 -2.09
CA ASP A 57 4.85 -12.59 -2.80
C ASP A 57 5.76 -11.36 -2.68
N VAL A 58 5.22 -10.25 -2.18
CA VAL A 58 5.89 -8.95 -2.02
C VAL A 58 5.74 -8.49 -0.58
N ALA A 59 6.84 -8.04 0.04
CA ALA A 59 6.78 -7.35 1.31
C ALA A 59 6.22 -5.94 1.06
N CYS A 60 5.00 -5.68 1.52
CA CYS A 60 4.30 -4.44 1.19
C CYS A 60 3.79 -3.69 2.42
N PRO A 61 4.68 -3.15 3.27
CA PRO A 61 4.28 -2.38 4.43
C PRO A 61 3.54 -1.08 4.05
N MET A 62 2.60 -0.68 4.90
CA MET A 62 1.97 0.63 4.88
C MET A 62 2.69 1.58 5.84
N TYR A 63 3.04 2.77 5.36
CA TYR A 63 3.61 3.87 6.14
C TYR A 63 4.86 3.54 7.01
N PRO A 64 5.81 2.68 6.59
CA PRO A 64 7.05 2.54 7.34
C PRO A 64 7.85 3.84 7.26
N SER A 65 8.61 4.16 8.30
CA SER A 65 9.65 5.19 8.21
C SER A 65 10.74 4.80 7.19
N VAL A 66 11.52 5.78 6.73
CA VAL A 66 12.70 5.56 5.88
C VAL A 66 13.65 4.55 6.55
N GLN A 67 13.87 4.67 7.86
CA GLN A 67 14.75 3.79 8.62
C GLN A 67 14.22 2.36 8.72
N GLU A 68 12.91 2.18 8.89
CA GLU A 68 12.30 0.84 8.87
C GLU A 68 12.36 0.22 7.47
N THR A 69 12.20 1.03 6.43
CA THR A 69 12.31 0.60 5.03
C THR A 69 13.72 0.09 4.71
N VAL A 70 14.76 0.81 5.15
CA VAL A 70 16.16 0.38 5.03
C VAL A 70 16.40 -0.94 5.78
N LYS A 71 15.98 -1.02 7.05
CA LYS A 71 16.15 -2.24 7.86
C LYS A 71 15.47 -3.47 7.23
N LEU A 72 14.30 -3.27 6.63
CA LEU A 72 13.59 -4.33 5.93
C LEU A 72 14.38 -4.82 4.71
N ALA A 73 14.91 -3.89 3.89
CA ALA A 73 15.72 -4.22 2.73
C ALA A 73 17.04 -4.93 3.08
N GLU A 74 17.70 -4.50 4.17
CA GLU A 74 18.96 -5.08 4.65
C GLU A 74 18.78 -6.46 5.33
N SER A 75 17.56 -6.84 5.72
CA SER A 75 17.33 -8.09 6.43
C SER A 75 17.63 -9.31 5.55
N ASN A 76 18.50 -10.21 6.02
CA ASN A 76 18.78 -11.48 5.34
C ASN A 76 17.63 -12.49 5.42
N ASP A 77 16.60 -12.24 6.23
CA ASP A 77 15.46 -13.13 6.39
C ASP A 77 14.29 -12.76 5.44
N GLU A 78 14.41 -11.65 4.71
CA GLU A 78 13.43 -11.19 3.74
C GLU A 78 13.99 -11.25 2.32
N ASP A 79 13.61 -12.28 1.58
CA ASP A 79 14.04 -12.46 0.20
C ASP A 79 13.08 -11.82 -0.82
N ARG A 80 11.92 -11.35 -0.38
CA ARG A 80 10.90 -10.76 -1.27
C ARG A 80 11.24 -9.32 -1.62
N PRO A 81 10.83 -8.83 -2.80
CA PRO A 81 10.90 -7.41 -3.11
C PRO A 81 10.02 -6.62 -2.13
N VAL A 82 10.44 -5.39 -1.85
CA VAL A 82 9.77 -4.45 -0.95
C VAL A 82 9.15 -3.33 -1.77
N ILE A 83 7.82 -3.22 -1.70
CA ILE A 83 7.05 -2.15 -2.36
C ILE A 83 6.10 -1.57 -1.33
N LEU A 84 6.25 -0.31 -0.98
CA LEU A 84 5.37 0.33 0.01
C LEU A 84 3.98 0.49 -0.61
N CYS A 85 2.99 -0.32 -0.20
CA CYS A 85 1.67 -0.26 -0.82
C CYS A 85 0.94 1.05 -0.52
N GLU A 86 1.30 1.70 0.60
CA GLU A 86 0.94 3.08 0.91
C GLU A 86 2.13 3.77 1.60
N TYR A 87 2.52 4.95 1.13
CA TYR A 87 3.48 5.82 1.83
C TYR A 87 3.18 7.30 1.54
N SER A 88 3.84 8.20 2.28
CA SER A 88 3.73 9.66 2.07
C SER A 88 2.27 10.15 2.03
N HIS A 89 1.56 10.05 3.16
CA HIS A 89 0.15 10.46 3.23
C HIS A 89 -0.04 11.95 2.84
N ALA A 90 -0.84 12.22 1.82
CA ALA A 90 -0.95 13.50 1.11
C ALA A 90 -2.05 14.43 1.62
N MET A 91 -2.65 14.12 2.76
CA MET A 91 -3.73 14.93 3.34
C MET A 91 -3.27 16.35 3.68
N GLY A 92 -3.91 17.34 3.05
CA GLY A 92 -3.68 18.76 3.30
C GLY A 92 -2.30 19.23 2.81
N ASN A 93 -1.59 19.99 3.64
CA ASN A 93 -0.22 20.42 3.34
C ASN A 93 0.78 19.42 3.94
N SER A 94 1.17 18.42 3.15
CA SER A 94 1.90 17.25 3.61
C SER A 94 3.09 16.87 2.69
N ASN A 95 3.44 15.58 2.61
CA ASN A 95 4.49 14.98 1.77
C ASN A 95 5.91 15.54 2.01
N GLY A 96 6.13 16.13 3.18
CA GLY A 96 7.48 16.46 3.65
C GLY A 96 8.36 15.20 3.62
N ASN A 97 9.67 15.38 3.38
CA ASN A 97 10.69 14.33 3.33
C ASN A 97 10.59 13.25 2.23
N ILE A 98 9.69 13.37 1.25
CA ILE A 98 9.56 12.37 0.17
C ILE A 98 10.87 12.08 -0.58
N HIS A 99 11.77 13.06 -0.67
CA HIS A 99 13.11 12.89 -1.27
C HIS A 99 13.95 11.81 -0.57
N LEU A 100 13.83 11.65 0.75
CA LEU A 100 14.59 10.63 1.49
C LEU A 100 14.15 9.20 1.14
N TYR A 101 12.86 9.00 0.83
CA TYR A 101 12.40 7.71 0.31
C TYR A 101 12.99 7.42 -1.06
N TRP A 102 13.02 8.42 -1.94
CA TRP A 102 13.59 8.26 -3.27
C TRP A 102 15.12 8.05 -3.25
N GLU A 103 15.83 8.67 -2.32
CA GLU A 103 17.26 8.39 -2.09
C GLU A 103 17.50 6.90 -1.80
N ILE A 104 16.71 6.28 -0.91
CA ILE A 104 16.86 4.85 -0.62
C ILE A 104 16.33 3.96 -1.74
N PHE A 105 15.30 4.37 -2.48
CA PHE A 105 14.79 3.60 -3.63
C PHE A 105 15.79 3.56 -4.80
N TRP A 106 16.67 4.55 -4.92
CA TRP A 106 17.73 4.58 -5.92
C TRP A 106 19.05 3.99 -5.44
N ASP A 107 19.17 3.62 -4.17
CA ASP A 107 20.38 3.00 -3.63
C ASP A 107 20.48 1.53 -4.09
N GLU A 108 21.43 1.25 -5.00
CA GLU A 108 21.66 -0.11 -5.54
C GLU A 108 22.07 -1.13 -4.46
N SER A 109 22.61 -0.69 -3.31
CA SER A 109 22.90 -1.58 -2.20
C SER A 109 21.63 -2.10 -1.50
N LEU A 110 20.52 -1.37 -1.64
CA LEU A 110 19.19 -1.73 -1.14
C LEU A 110 18.32 -2.34 -2.25
N SER A 111 18.91 -3.23 -3.06
CA SER A 111 18.32 -3.83 -4.28
C SER A 111 16.93 -4.48 -4.14
N LYS A 112 16.45 -4.75 -2.91
CA LYS A 112 15.09 -5.26 -2.66
C LYS A 112 14.02 -4.16 -2.76
N LEU A 113 14.39 -2.89 -2.59
CA LEU A 113 13.46 -1.77 -2.65
C LEU A 113 13.04 -1.48 -4.09
N GLN A 114 11.73 -1.37 -4.33
CA GLN A 114 11.16 -1.11 -5.65
C GLN A 114 10.13 0.03 -5.65
N GLY A 115 10.25 0.95 -4.70
CA GLY A 115 9.37 2.12 -4.60
C GLY A 115 8.10 1.89 -3.79
N GLY A 116 7.04 2.62 -4.13
CA GLY A 116 5.75 2.54 -3.46
C GLY A 116 4.69 3.44 -4.06
N PHE A 117 3.50 3.46 -3.46
CA PHE A 117 2.34 4.23 -3.91
C PHE A 117 1.96 5.31 -2.89
N ILE A 118 1.90 6.57 -3.34
CA ILE A 118 1.51 7.70 -2.51
C ILE A 118 0.02 7.58 -2.17
N TRP A 119 -0.33 7.78 -0.90
CA TRP A 119 -1.73 7.83 -0.46
C TRP A 119 -2.20 9.28 -0.30
N ASP A 120 -3.13 9.83 -1.07
CA ASP A 120 -3.81 9.26 -2.24
C ASP A 120 -3.81 10.27 -3.41
N MET A 121 -4.55 9.95 -4.47
CA MET A 121 -4.54 10.72 -5.71
C MET A 121 -5.41 11.98 -5.65
N VAL A 122 -6.56 11.92 -4.97
CA VAL A 122 -7.60 12.95 -5.05
C VAL A 122 -8.40 13.03 -3.75
N ASP A 123 -8.60 14.25 -3.25
CA ASP A 123 -9.45 14.50 -2.09
C ASP A 123 -10.89 14.04 -2.37
N GLN A 124 -11.44 13.24 -1.46
CA GLN A 124 -12.81 12.70 -1.54
C GLN A 124 -13.86 13.67 -0.97
N GLY A 125 -13.76 14.95 -1.32
CA GLY A 125 -14.66 16.00 -0.85
C GLY A 125 -15.88 16.18 -1.74
N LEU A 126 -17.09 16.10 -1.18
CA LEU A 126 -18.32 16.37 -1.92
C LEU A 126 -18.62 17.86 -1.87
N ARG A 127 -18.76 18.50 -3.03
CA ARG A 127 -19.12 19.92 -3.08
C ARG A 127 -20.51 20.14 -2.50
N GLN A 128 -20.62 21.01 -1.50
CA GLN A 128 -21.86 21.52 -0.92
C GLN A 128 -21.88 23.06 -0.98
N THR A 129 -23.05 23.64 -0.73
CA THR A 129 -23.23 25.09 -0.62
C THR A 129 -23.74 25.43 0.78
N GLU A 130 -23.02 26.30 1.48
CA GLU A 130 -23.37 26.74 2.84
C GLU A 130 -24.72 27.50 2.83
N PRO A 131 -25.75 27.06 3.58
CA PRO A 131 -27.10 27.64 3.49
C PRO A 131 -27.17 29.13 3.80
N ASN A 132 -26.35 29.62 4.72
CA ASN A 132 -26.39 30.99 5.21
C ASN A 132 -25.59 31.97 4.34
N SER A 133 -24.45 31.52 3.79
CA SER A 133 -23.56 32.39 3.01
C SER A 133 -23.69 32.20 1.50
N GLY A 134 -24.26 31.08 1.06
CA GLY A 134 -24.30 30.69 -0.35
C GLY A 134 -22.94 30.32 -0.95
N ARG A 135 -21.89 30.16 -0.12
CA ARG A 135 -20.55 29.79 -0.60
C ARG A 135 -20.43 28.28 -0.76
N ASP A 136 -19.79 27.87 -1.84
CA ASP A 136 -19.42 26.47 -2.04
C ASP A 136 -18.25 26.08 -1.14
N PHE A 137 -18.29 24.84 -0.63
CA PHE A 137 -17.21 24.18 0.10
C PHE A 137 -17.18 22.69 -0.24
N PHE A 138 -16.07 22.02 0.07
CA PHE A 138 -15.98 20.56 -0.04
C PHE A 138 -16.21 19.95 1.33
N ALA A 139 -17.34 19.26 1.46
CA ALA A 139 -17.79 18.60 2.68
C ALA A 139 -17.04 17.27 2.90
N TYR A 140 -16.86 16.92 4.17
CA TYR A 140 -16.27 15.65 4.63
C TYR A 140 -17.11 15.04 5.76
N GLY A 141 -16.64 13.95 6.39
CA GLY A 141 -17.38 13.24 7.45
C GLY A 141 -17.80 14.17 8.61
N GLY A 142 -19.06 14.08 9.01
CA GLY A 142 -19.70 14.99 9.98
C GLY A 142 -20.50 16.15 9.36
N ASP A 143 -20.36 16.43 8.06
CA ASP A 143 -21.11 17.50 7.38
C ASP A 143 -22.49 17.05 6.83
N PHE A 144 -22.90 15.80 7.10
CA PHE A 144 -24.12 15.20 6.55
C PHE A 144 -25.13 14.74 7.62
N GLY A 145 -24.82 14.94 8.91
CA GLY A 145 -25.62 14.42 10.01
C GLY A 145 -25.47 12.90 10.20
N ASP A 146 -24.35 12.36 9.72
CA ASP A 146 -23.84 11.01 9.97
C ASP A 146 -23.41 10.79 11.44
#